data_AF-A0A7L4RLM0-F1
#
_entry.id   AF-A0A7L4RLM0-F1
#
_cell.length_a   1.000
_cell.length_b   1.000
_cell.length_c   1.000
_cell.angle_alpha   90.00
_cell.angle_beta   90.00
_cell.angle_gamma   90.00
#
_symmetry.space_group_name_H-M   'P 1'
#
loop_
_entity.id
_entity.type
_entity.pdbx_description
1 polymer ?
#
loop_
_entity_poly.entity_id
_entity_poly.type
_entity_poly.pdbx_seq_one_letter_code
_entity_poly.pdbx_strand_id
1 'polypeptide(L)'
;GPSPTPTANPTKTASLGGSASVEQSSNGTYTTFKLKYVATGAFDGYIEWELPIDCADYLNGIVYFTPEVFSVSCGSIKAVWEVKFLKAGEEFNAKVTVRRQLPADAVNNVKAPKLTPRETTQFEPIVTALPTLAAMASAEAPQAATGLVTAGPSNDYWLVGAIIAVAAIAAIAFYARKRKTAA
;
A
#
# COMPACT_ATOMS: atom_id res chain seq x y z
N GLY A 1 -9.80 -17.16 33.55
CA GLY A 1 -8.89 -16.03 33.87
C GLY A 1 -9.27 -14.85 33.02
N PRO A 2 -9.10 -13.60 33.48
CA PRO A 2 -9.33 -12.43 32.64
C PRO A 2 -8.38 -12.46 31.43
N SER A 3 -8.92 -12.15 30.25
CA SER A 3 -8.16 -12.09 29.00
C SER A 3 -7.13 -10.95 29.08
N PRO A 4 -5.86 -11.15 28.67
CA PRO A 4 -4.88 -10.07 28.65
C PRO A 4 -5.38 -8.98 27.69
N THR A 5 -5.54 -7.77 28.21
CA THR A 5 -5.83 -6.60 27.39
C THR A 5 -4.70 -6.45 26.37
N PRO A 6 -4.97 -6.40 25.06
CA PRO A 6 -3.93 -6.20 24.06
C PRO A 6 -3.19 -4.89 24.38
N THR A 7 -1.90 -5.01 24.66
CA THR A 7 -1.04 -3.85 24.91
C THR A 7 -0.94 -3.09 23.59
N ALA A 8 -1.50 -1.88 23.55
CA ALA A 8 -1.38 -1.00 22.39
C ALA A 8 0.11 -0.82 22.09
N ASN A 9 0.52 -1.13 20.86
CA ASN A 9 1.91 -0.94 20.47
C ASN A 9 2.26 0.56 20.55
N PRO A 10 3.45 0.91 21.06
CA PRO A 10 3.83 2.31 21.21
C PRO A 10 3.97 2.97 19.84
N THR A 11 3.07 3.90 19.55
CA THR A 11 3.21 4.83 18.43
C THR A 11 4.21 5.91 18.80
N LYS A 12 5.17 6.22 17.92
CA LYS A 12 6.08 7.35 18.09
C LYS A 12 5.88 8.37 16.98
N THR A 13 5.97 9.64 17.33
CA THR A 13 5.78 10.74 16.38
C THR A 13 6.97 11.69 16.43
N ALA A 14 7.45 12.12 15.26
CA ALA A 14 8.44 13.18 15.14
C ALA A 14 7.89 14.33 14.29
N SER A 15 8.08 15.56 14.77
CA SER A 15 7.90 16.77 13.96
C SER A 15 9.21 17.08 13.25
N LEU A 16 9.16 17.25 11.93
CA LEU A 16 10.34 17.48 11.10
C LEU A 16 10.50 18.96 10.73
N GLY A 17 9.71 19.83 11.38
CA GLY A 17 9.67 21.27 11.17
C GLY A 17 8.43 21.75 10.40
N GLY A 18 7.92 22.92 10.81
CA GLY A 18 6.90 23.76 10.16
C GLY A 18 5.59 23.09 9.72
N SER A 19 5.70 22.25 8.70
CA SER A 19 4.61 21.63 7.95
C SER A 19 4.71 20.11 7.84
N ALA A 20 5.78 19.46 8.32
CA ALA A 20 6.02 18.04 8.12
C ALA A 20 6.06 17.26 9.44
N SER A 21 5.44 16.07 9.44
CA SER A 21 5.49 15.14 10.55
C SER A 21 5.53 13.69 10.07
N VAL A 22 6.06 12.82 10.92
CA VAL A 22 6.07 11.38 10.71
C VAL A 22 5.61 10.66 11.96
N GLU A 23 4.74 9.67 11.79
CA GLU A 23 4.32 8.74 12.83
C GLU A 23 4.84 7.35 12.49
N GLN A 24 5.50 6.68 13.43
CA GLN A 24 5.89 5.28 13.34
C GLN A 24 5.00 4.44 14.25
N SER A 25 4.48 3.34 13.72
CA SER A 25 3.88 2.27 14.50
C SER A 25 4.49 0.93 14.10
N SER A 26 4.50 -0.03 15.03
CA SER A 26 4.89 -1.40 14.74
C SER A 26 3.87 -2.34 15.35
N ASN A 27 3.70 -3.53 14.76
CA ASN A 27 2.85 -4.59 15.31
C ASN A 27 3.61 -5.89 15.59
N GLY A 28 4.95 -5.84 15.66
CA GLY A 28 5.84 -7.00 15.81
C GLY A 28 6.20 -7.68 14.50
N THR A 29 5.36 -7.59 13.47
CA THR A 29 5.63 -8.16 12.12
C THR A 29 5.99 -7.07 11.12
N TYR A 30 5.34 -5.92 11.22
CA TYR A 30 5.47 -4.80 10.30
C TYR A 30 5.88 -3.53 11.04
N THR A 31 6.56 -2.64 10.34
CA THR A 31 6.73 -1.23 10.72
C THR A 31 6.00 -0.37 9.71
N THR A 32 5.20 0.58 10.18
CA THR A 32 4.49 1.54 9.34
C THR A 32 4.96 2.95 9.67
N PHE A 33 5.34 3.71 8.65
CA PHE A 33 5.51 5.16 8.73
C PHE A 33 4.31 5.84 8.08
N LYS A 34 3.65 6.77 8.79
CA LYS A 34 2.70 7.71 8.21
C LYS A 34 3.40 9.05 8.06
N LEU A 35 3.61 9.47 6.83
CA LEU A 35 4.25 10.72 6.43
C LEU A 35 3.14 11.74 6.17
N LYS A 36 3.26 12.91 6.78
CA LYS A 36 2.30 14.00 6.60
C LYS A 36 3.04 15.29 6.28
N TYR A 37 2.58 15.98 5.25
CA TYR A 37 3.01 17.32 4.87
C TYR A 37 1.79 18.24 4.73
N VAL A 38 1.82 19.42 5.35
CA VAL A 38 0.78 20.44 5.26
C VAL A 38 1.29 21.59 4.40
N ALA A 39 0.67 21.84 3.25
CA ALA A 39 1.16 22.83 2.31
C ALA A 39 1.09 24.25 2.91
N THR A 40 2.22 24.97 2.95
CA THR A 40 2.27 26.35 3.47
C THR A 40 1.78 27.38 2.45
N GLY A 41 1.76 27.02 1.17
CA GLY A 41 1.24 27.77 0.04
C GLY A 41 0.70 26.80 -1.02
N ALA A 42 0.13 27.31 -2.11
CA ALA A 42 -0.26 26.44 -3.22
C ALA A 42 0.98 25.76 -3.81
N PHE A 43 0.92 24.45 -4.03
CA PHE A 43 2.05 23.64 -4.49
C PHE A 43 1.64 22.63 -5.58
N ASP A 44 2.40 22.60 -6.67
CA ASP A 44 2.36 21.57 -7.71
C ASP A 44 3.81 21.17 -8.03
N GLY A 45 4.10 19.88 -7.90
CA GLY A 45 5.46 19.36 -8.06
C GLY A 45 5.68 18.04 -7.36
N TYR A 46 6.90 17.84 -6.87
CA TYR A 46 7.37 16.60 -6.30
C TYR A 46 7.69 16.77 -4.81
N ILE A 47 7.22 15.82 -4.00
CA ILE A 47 7.56 15.71 -2.58
C ILE A 47 8.48 14.50 -2.41
N GLU A 48 9.73 14.75 -2.02
CA GLU A 48 10.73 13.73 -1.74
C GLU A 48 10.89 13.53 -0.23
N TRP A 49 10.76 12.28 0.22
CA TRP A 49 11.05 11.89 1.60
C TRP A 49 12.25 10.95 1.65
N GLU A 50 13.20 11.25 2.54
CA GLU A 50 14.30 10.35 2.86
C GLU A 50 13.96 9.48 4.08
N LEU A 51 13.89 8.17 3.86
CA LEU A 51 13.47 7.18 4.83
C LEU A 51 14.67 6.34 5.30
N PRO A 52 14.72 5.97 6.59
CA PRO A 52 15.80 5.17 7.17
C PRO A 52 15.59 3.68 6.86
N ILE A 53 15.47 3.36 5.57
CA ILE A 53 15.18 2.04 5.03
C ILE A 53 16.24 1.72 3.97
N ASP A 54 16.65 0.46 3.90
CA ASP A 54 17.64 -0.03 2.95
C ASP A 54 17.03 -0.18 1.55
N CYS A 55 17.76 0.21 0.50
CA CYS A 55 17.34 -0.05 -0.87
C CYS A 55 17.13 -1.55 -1.14
N ALA A 56 17.92 -2.42 -0.52
CA ALA A 56 17.76 -3.87 -0.64
C ALA A 56 16.38 -4.34 -0.16
N ASP A 57 15.82 -3.74 0.90
CA ASP A 57 14.48 -4.08 1.37
C ASP A 57 13.41 -3.73 0.31
N TYR A 58 13.57 -2.59 -0.36
CA TYR A 58 12.67 -2.21 -1.45
C TYR A 58 12.79 -3.15 -2.64
N LEU A 59 14.02 -3.46 -3.06
CA LEU A 59 14.26 -4.34 -4.21
C LEU A 59 13.73 -5.77 -3.96
N ASN A 60 13.74 -6.22 -2.70
CA ASN A 60 13.21 -7.52 -2.29
C ASN A 60 11.68 -7.51 -2.04
N GLY A 61 10.99 -6.40 -2.29
CA GLY A 61 9.53 -6.30 -2.08
C GLY A 61 9.13 -6.31 -0.60
N ILE A 62 10.00 -5.88 0.30
CA ILE A 62 9.72 -5.77 1.75
C ILE A 62 9.09 -4.41 2.07
N VAL A 63 9.30 -3.41 1.21
CA VAL A 63 8.84 -2.01 1.41
C VAL A 63 7.73 -1.68 0.43
N TYR A 64 6.65 -1.10 0.93
CA TYR A 64 5.47 -0.72 0.17
C TYR A 64 5.08 0.72 0.45
N PHE A 65 4.68 1.44 -0.60
CA PHE A 65 4.26 2.85 -0.52
C PHE A 65 2.77 2.98 -0.85
N THR A 66 2.08 3.89 -0.17
CA THR A 66 0.68 4.25 -0.47
C THR A 66 0.49 5.75 -0.22
N PRO A 67 0.13 6.58 -1.22
CA PRO A 67 -0.06 6.24 -2.62
C PRO A 67 1.25 5.76 -3.29
N GLU A 68 1.14 5.25 -4.51
CA GLU A 68 2.30 4.82 -5.29
C GLU A 68 3.30 5.96 -5.46
N VAL A 69 4.58 5.63 -5.33
CA VAL A 69 5.69 6.57 -5.51
C VAL A 69 5.97 6.76 -6.99
N PHE A 70 6.27 7.99 -7.38
CA PHE A 70 6.74 8.33 -8.72
C PHE A 70 8.12 7.72 -9.01
N SER A 71 9.04 7.78 -8.03
CA SER A 71 10.37 7.18 -8.15
C SER A 71 10.99 6.88 -6.80
N VAL A 72 11.94 5.95 -6.79
CA VAL A 72 12.81 5.63 -5.65
C VAL A 72 14.26 5.68 -6.11
N SER A 73 15.16 6.27 -5.31
CA SER A 73 16.62 6.20 -5.55
C SER A 73 17.34 5.49 -4.39
N CYS A 74 18.41 4.75 -4.73
CA CYS A 74 19.17 3.93 -3.78
C CYS A 74 20.16 4.75 -2.93
N GLY A 75 20.32 4.31 -1.68
CA GLY A 75 20.94 5.01 -0.56
C GLY A 75 20.08 4.76 0.69
N SER A 76 19.89 5.79 1.53
CA SER A 76 18.61 5.93 2.26
C SER A 76 17.50 5.98 1.19
N ILE A 77 16.43 5.21 1.32
CA ILE A 77 15.33 5.27 0.34
C ILE A 77 14.83 6.71 0.26
N LYS A 78 15.00 7.33 -0.92
CA LYS A 78 14.38 8.60 -1.27
C LYS A 78 13.15 8.31 -2.12
N ALA A 79 11.99 8.39 -1.49
CA ALA A 79 10.70 8.15 -2.11
C ALA A 79 10.12 9.49 -2.60
N VAL A 80 9.83 9.57 -3.89
CA VAL A 80 9.29 10.78 -4.52
C VAL A 80 7.83 10.55 -4.87
N TRP A 81 6.95 11.46 -4.49
CA TRP A 81 5.56 11.49 -4.94
C TRP A 81 5.31 12.68 -5.83
N GLU A 82 4.60 12.45 -6.93
CA GLU A 82 4.08 13.51 -7.77
C GLU A 82 2.78 14.04 -7.18
N VAL A 83 2.73 15.34 -6.94
CA VAL A 83 1.58 16.05 -6.42
C VAL A 83 1.11 17.04 -7.49
N LYS A 84 -0.08 16.78 -8.05
CA LYS A 84 -0.66 17.60 -9.12
C LYS A 84 -1.12 18.97 -8.63
N PHE A 85 -1.61 19.06 -7.40
CA PHE A 85 -2.01 20.32 -6.78
C PHE A 85 -2.31 20.10 -5.29
N LEU A 86 -1.76 20.95 -4.44
CA LEU A 86 -2.12 21.11 -3.03
C LEU A 86 -2.42 22.58 -2.78
N LYS A 87 -3.58 22.88 -2.19
CA LYS A 87 -3.90 24.23 -1.71
C LYS A 87 -3.14 24.54 -0.44
N ALA A 88 -2.97 25.83 -0.13
CA ALA A 88 -2.47 26.25 1.17
C ALA A 88 -3.35 25.66 2.30
N GLY A 89 -2.71 25.05 3.30
CA GLY A 89 -3.36 24.34 4.40
C GLY A 89 -3.78 22.90 4.08
N GLU A 90 -3.67 22.43 2.83
CA GLU A 90 -4.03 21.07 2.45
C GLU A 90 -2.94 20.05 2.83
N GLU A 91 -3.37 18.83 3.18
CA GLU A 91 -2.49 17.79 3.66
C GLU A 91 -2.18 16.77 2.57
N PHE A 92 -0.89 16.52 2.35
CA PHE A 92 -0.40 15.33 1.68
C PHE A 92 -0.12 14.25 2.72
N ASN A 93 -0.69 13.07 2.54
CA ASN A 93 -0.51 11.92 3.41
C ASN A 93 0.02 10.73 2.61
N ALA A 94 1.12 10.16 3.07
CA ALA A 94 1.69 8.93 2.54
C ALA A 94 1.94 7.91 3.65
N LYS A 95 1.89 6.64 3.30
CA LYS A 95 2.12 5.50 4.18
C LYS A 95 3.21 4.63 3.59
N VAL A 96 4.17 4.26 4.42
CA VAL A 96 5.24 3.33 4.07
C VAL A 96 5.17 2.14 5.00
N THR A 97 4.98 0.94 4.45
CA THR A 97 4.94 -0.30 5.22
C THR A 97 6.19 -1.10 4.93
N VAL A 98 6.91 -1.50 5.97
CA VAL A 98 8.08 -2.36 5.90
C VAL A 98 7.73 -3.69 6.55
N ARG A 99 7.91 -4.80 5.85
CA ARG A 99 7.64 -6.17 6.34
C ARG A 99 8.74 -6.71 7.27
N ARG A 100 9.16 -5.87 8.20
CA ARG A 100 10.01 -6.23 9.33
C ARG A 100 9.90 -5.17 10.41
N GLN A 101 10.32 -5.53 11.60
CA GLN A 101 10.47 -4.58 12.68
C GLN A 101 11.72 -3.72 12.47
N LEU A 102 11.55 -2.41 12.49
CA LEU A 102 12.64 -1.44 12.57
C LEU A 102 12.82 -1.02 14.03
N PRO A 103 14.01 -0.47 14.38
CA PRO A 103 14.23 0.13 15.69
C PRO A 103 13.13 1.14 16.04
N ALA A 104 12.76 1.18 17.32
CA ALA A 104 11.68 2.05 17.79
C ALA A 104 12.01 3.55 17.63
N ASP A 105 13.27 3.90 17.41
CA ASP A 105 13.81 5.23 17.18
C ASP A 105 14.07 5.53 15.70
N ALA A 106 13.72 4.62 14.77
CA ALA A 106 13.88 4.84 13.34
C ALA A 106 13.19 6.13 12.86
N VAL A 107 12.05 6.49 13.46
CA VAL A 107 11.34 7.77 13.22
C VAL A 107 12.24 9.02 13.35
N ASN A 108 13.25 8.99 14.22
CA ASN A 108 14.17 10.11 14.44
C ASN A 108 15.18 10.29 13.30
N ASN A 109 15.33 9.28 12.44
CA ASN A 109 16.24 9.31 11.30
C ASN A 109 15.56 9.75 9.99
N VAL A 110 14.22 9.91 10.00
CA VAL A 110 13.47 10.46 8.87
C VAL A 110 13.80 11.95 8.72
N LYS A 111 14.08 12.40 7.50
CA LYS A 111 14.38 13.81 7.21
C LYS A 111 13.14 14.57 6.77
N ALA A 112 13.16 15.89 6.99
CA ALA A 112 12.13 16.78 6.46
C ALA A 112 12.02 16.62 4.93
N PRO A 113 10.80 16.66 4.36
CA PRO A 113 10.63 16.44 2.93
C PRO A 113 11.23 17.59 2.13
N LYS A 114 11.81 17.25 0.97
CA LYS A 114 12.27 18.21 -0.02
C LYS A 114 11.17 18.43 -1.06
N LEU A 115 10.83 19.70 -1.31
CA LEU A 115 9.80 20.10 -2.27
C LEU A 115 10.47 20.61 -3.55
N THR A 116 10.06 20.08 -4.69
CA THR A 116 10.57 20.51 -6.01
C THR A 116 9.39 20.92 -6.90
N PRO A 117 9.22 22.21 -7.24
CA PRO A 117 8.14 22.64 -8.13
C PRO A 117 8.26 22.02 -9.52
N ARG A 118 7.12 21.68 -10.13
CA ARG A 118 7.05 21.01 -11.45
C ARG A 118 7.74 21.81 -12.56
N GLU A 119 7.68 23.14 -12.50
CA GLU A 119 8.23 24.03 -13.52
C GLU A 119 9.77 24.00 -13.59
N THR A 120 10.45 23.46 -12.58
CA THR A 120 11.90 23.61 -12.40
C THR A 120 12.75 22.41 -12.84
N THR A 121 12.17 21.23 -13.12
CA THR A 121 12.99 20.04 -13.45
C THR A 121 12.18 19.00 -14.25
N GLN A 122 12.71 18.56 -15.40
CA GLN A 122 12.40 17.22 -15.91
C GLN A 122 13.02 16.23 -14.92
N PHE A 123 12.22 15.71 -13.99
CA PHE A 123 12.61 14.52 -13.25
C PHE A 123 12.65 13.38 -14.27
N GLU A 124 13.85 12.99 -14.72
CA GLU A 124 13.98 11.75 -15.49
C GLU A 124 13.66 10.60 -14.54
N PRO A 125 12.61 9.80 -14.81
CA PRO A 125 12.27 8.68 -13.96
C PRO A 125 13.37 7.64 -14.07
N ILE A 126 14.20 7.51 -13.03
CA ILE A 126 15.09 6.36 -12.89
C ILE A 126 14.23 5.19 -12.43
N VAL A 127 13.55 4.55 -13.39
CA VAL A 127 12.70 3.40 -13.13
C VAL A 127 13.60 2.20 -12.85
N THR A 128 13.59 1.73 -11.60
CA THR A 128 13.58 0.29 -11.34
C THR A 128 12.29 0.00 -10.60
N ALA A 129 11.20 -0.14 -11.35
CA ALA A 129 9.90 -0.52 -10.81
C ALA A 129 10.04 -1.91 -10.14
N LEU A 130 9.69 -2.00 -8.87
CA LEU A 130 9.53 -3.27 -8.15
C LEU A 130 8.23 -3.23 -7.33
N PRO A 131 7.65 -4.41 -7.08
CA PRO A 131 6.42 -4.91 -7.69
C PRO A 131 5.14 -4.27 -7.12
N THR A 132 4.15 -4.11 -7.99
CA THR A 132 2.84 -3.52 -7.66
C THR A 132 1.99 -4.43 -6.76
N LEU A 133 1.22 -3.80 -5.87
CA LEU A 133 0.24 -4.41 -4.95
C LEU A 133 -0.76 -5.39 -5.60
N ALA A 134 -0.94 -5.33 -6.93
CA ALA A 134 -1.78 -6.25 -7.69
C ALA A 134 -1.29 -7.72 -7.65
N ALA A 135 -0.04 -7.97 -7.29
CA ALA A 135 0.49 -9.33 -7.15
C ALA A 135 0.14 -10.02 -5.82
N MET A 136 -0.51 -9.36 -4.86
CA MET A 136 -0.72 -9.90 -3.50
C MET A 136 -2.17 -9.96 -3.01
N ALA A 137 -3.16 -9.90 -3.90
CA ALA A 137 -4.50 -10.38 -3.56
C ALA A 137 -4.57 -11.92 -3.38
N SER A 138 -3.45 -12.65 -3.38
CA SER A 138 -3.40 -14.12 -3.25
C SER A 138 -2.33 -14.66 -2.30
N ALA A 139 -1.79 -13.87 -1.37
CA ALA A 139 -0.75 -14.36 -0.47
C ALA A 139 -0.87 -13.81 0.95
N GLU A 140 -1.98 -14.09 1.63
CA GLU A 140 -1.99 -14.27 3.09
C GLU A 140 -3.26 -15.03 3.51
N ALA A 141 -3.22 -16.36 3.43
CA ALA A 141 -3.97 -17.22 4.36
C ALA A 141 -2.97 -17.67 5.43
N PRO A 142 -3.24 -17.46 6.72
CA PRO A 142 -2.28 -17.76 7.78
C PRO A 142 -2.06 -19.27 7.90
N GLN A 143 -0.78 -19.64 8.00
CA GLN A 143 -0.32 -20.99 8.29
C GLN A 143 -0.91 -21.46 9.63
N ALA A 144 -1.79 -22.47 9.59
CA ALA A 144 -2.15 -23.27 10.75
C ALA A 144 -1.28 -24.52 10.79
N ALA A 145 -0.77 -24.81 11.99
CA ALA A 145 0.12 -25.91 12.31
C ALA A 145 -0.49 -27.30 12.01
N THR A 146 0.41 -28.20 11.60
CA THR A 146 0.36 -29.69 11.69
C THR A 146 -0.97 -30.35 12.05
N GLY A 147 -1.49 -31.14 11.11
CA GLY A 147 -2.45 -32.20 11.37
C GLY A 147 -2.78 -32.92 10.07
N LEU A 148 -2.17 -34.09 9.86
CA LEU A 148 -2.56 -35.01 8.80
C LEU A 148 -4.03 -35.41 9.08
N VAL A 149 -4.99 -34.85 8.34
CA VAL A 149 -6.36 -35.37 8.31
C VAL A 149 -6.81 -35.43 6.86
N THR A 150 -7.04 -36.67 6.45
CA THR A 150 -7.70 -37.16 5.25
C THR A 150 -8.71 -36.17 4.66
N ALA A 151 -8.51 -35.81 3.40
CA ALA A 151 -9.44 -35.01 2.62
C ALA A 151 -10.80 -35.75 2.49
N GLY A 152 -11.78 -35.30 3.28
CA GLY A 152 -13.20 -35.51 3.00
C GLY A 152 -13.72 -34.40 2.06
N PRO A 153 -14.68 -34.68 1.17
CA PRO A 153 -15.13 -33.70 0.18
C PRO A 153 -16.15 -32.74 0.80
N SER A 154 -15.80 -31.47 0.97
CA SER A 154 -16.72 -30.38 1.38
C SER A 154 -17.06 -29.46 0.19
N ASN A 155 -17.98 -29.98 -0.62
CA ASN A 155 -19.25 -29.42 -1.10
C ASN A 155 -19.57 -27.90 -1.22
N ASP A 156 -18.62 -26.98 -1.43
CA ASP A 156 -18.97 -25.54 -1.67
C ASP A 156 -18.76 -25.03 -3.12
N TYR A 157 -18.30 -25.89 -4.04
CA TYR A 157 -18.14 -25.52 -5.46
C TYR A 157 -19.42 -25.71 -6.30
N TRP A 158 -20.46 -26.38 -5.78
CA TRP A 158 -21.71 -26.57 -6.53
C TRP A 158 -22.50 -25.27 -6.64
N LEU A 159 -22.42 -24.37 -5.65
CA LEU A 159 -23.23 -23.15 -5.63
C LEU A 159 -22.75 -22.16 -6.69
N VAL A 160 -21.43 -22.02 -6.85
CA VAL A 160 -20.82 -21.20 -7.90
C VAL A 160 -21.07 -21.82 -9.29
N GLY A 161 -20.96 -23.15 -9.42
CA GLY A 161 -21.28 -23.85 -10.66
C GLY A 161 -22.75 -23.74 -11.07
N ALA A 162 -23.68 -23.82 -10.12
CA ALA A 162 -25.12 -23.71 -10.36
C ALA A 162 -25.52 -22.30 -10.83
N ILE A 163 -24.91 -21.25 -10.27
CA ILE A 163 -25.15 -19.86 -10.69
C ILE A 163 -24.72 -19.65 -12.15
N ILE A 164 -23.56 -20.19 -12.54
CA ILE A 164 -23.06 -20.10 -13.92
C ILE A 164 -23.97 -20.85 -14.89
N ALA A 165 -24.43 -22.05 -14.52
CA ALA A 165 -25.32 -22.85 -15.36
C ALA A 165 -26.68 -22.17 -15.58
N VAL A 166 -27.28 -21.59 -14.54
CA VAL A 166 -28.57 -20.88 -14.65
C VAL A 166 -28.43 -19.61 -15.49
N ALA A 167 -27.33 -18.86 -15.35
CA ALA A 167 -27.07 -17.67 -16.15
C ALA A 167 -26.90 -18.01 -17.65
N ALA A 168 -26.21 -19.12 -17.96
CA ALA A 168 -26.04 -19.58 -19.34
C ALA A 168 -27.38 -20.01 -19.98
N ILE A 169 -28.23 -20.73 -19.26
CA ILE A 169 -29.55 -21.16 -19.75
C ILE A 169 -30.47 -19.95 -19.99
N ALA A 170 -30.46 -18.96 -19.08
CA ALA A 170 -31.23 -17.73 -19.24
C ALA A 170 -30.77 -16.91 -20.47
N ALA A 171 -29.46 -16.82 -20.71
CA ALA A 171 -28.90 -16.14 -21.87
C ALA A 171 -29.30 -16.83 -23.19
N ILE A 172 -29.25 -18.17 -23.23
CA ILE A 172 -29.65 -18.95 -24.42
C ILE A 172 -31.15 -18.78 -24.69
N ALA A 173 -32.00 -18.86 -23.67
CA ALA A 173 -33.45 -18.68 -23.82
C ALA A 173 -33.82 -17.26 -24.31
N PHE A 174 -33.14 -16.23 -23.82
CA PHE A 174 -33.33 -14.85 -24.27
C PHE A 174 -32.94 -14.67 -25.75
N TYR A 175 -31.79 -15.23 -26.17
CA TYR A 175 -31.33 -15.14 -27.55
C TYR A 175 -32.22 -15.92 -28.53
N ALA A 176 -32.75 -17.07 -28.11
CA ALA A 176 -33.68 -17.87 -28.92
C ALA A 176 -35.04 -17.17 -29.10
N ARG A 177 -35.56 -16.49 -28.06
CA ARG A 177 -36.80 -15.69 -28.18
C ARG A 177 -36.64 -14.49 -29.11
N LYS A 178 -35.50 -13.80 -29.06
CA LYS A 178 -35.22 -12.64 -29.92
C LYS A 178 -35.12 -13.02 -31.40
N ARG A 179 -34.66 -14.23 -31.73
CA ARG A 179 -34.65 -14.72 -33.12
C ARG A 179 -36.02 -15.16 -33.65
N LYS A 180 -36.97 -15.52 -32.78
CA LYS A 180 -38.34 -15.91 -33.19
C LYS A 180 -39.29 -14.74 -33.41
N THR A 181 -38.89 -13.51 -33.06
CA THR A 181 -39.68 -12.28 -33.28
C THR A 181 -39.18 -11.46 -34.47
N ALA A 182 -38.10 -11.89 -35.12
CA ALA A 182 -37.50 -11.22 -36.28
C ALA A 182 -37.60 -12.06 -37.57
N ALA A 183 -38.50 -13.04 -37.61
CA ALA A 183 -38.87 -13.84 -38.78
C ALA A 183 -40.38 -13.79 -38.98
#